data_AF-A0AAY5KD55-F1
#
_entry.id   AF-A0AAY5KD55-F1
#
_cell.length_a   1.000
_cell.length_b   1.000
_cell.length_c   1.000
_cell.angle_alpha   90.00
_cell.angle_beta   90.00
_cell.angle_gamma   90.00
#
_symmetry.space_group_name_H-M   'P 1'
#
loop_
_entity.id
_entity.type
_entity.pdbx_description
1 polymer ?
#
loop_
_entity_poly.entity_id
_entity_poly.type
_entity_poly.pdbx_seq_one_letter_code
_entity_poly.pdbx_strand_id
1 'polypeptide(L)'
;MAGGRGRGIGAFTFNVESLGLSRGNMPETRLGPQKLYPDVEYKPVPLKVGEDEDYMLALKQEMRGAMKRLPHHIKPLAEKGDVERYKERYLKAALLGDEWTPDWQLFPKELMPQKKKLKVKPAGAKKKPVKISSTEKADVLSKLDDLEKNDDVKSDEEKEEKKPKAEGEEEEEEIEGEELDEEDLEEENDYIASYFEDGDDFDAGSDDNMDEATY
;
A
#
# COMPACT_ATOMS: atom_id res chain seq x y z
N MET A 1 -25.75 54.83 -32.36
CA MET A 1 -26.40 53.83 -33.22
C MET A 1 -25.59 52.55 -33.18
N ALA A 2 -26.07 51.51 -32.50
CA ALA A 2 -25.52 50.17 -32.60
C ALA A 2 -26.71 49.22 -32.80
N GLY A 3 -27.05 48.97 -34.06
CA GLY A 3 -28.10 48.04 -34.45
C GLY A 3 -27.57 46.61 -34.41
N GLY A 4 -27.66 45.97 -33.25
CA GLY A 4 -27.41 44.53 -33.12
C GLY A 4 -28.52 43.74 -33.79
N ARG A 5 -28.25 43.22 -35.00
CA ARG A 5 -29.12 42.29 -35.71
C ARG A 5 -29.08 40.93 -35.00
N GLY A 6 -30.11 40.64 -34.20
CA GLY A 6 -30.28 39.33 -33.58
C GLY A 6 -30.31 38.24 -34.65
N ARG A 7 -29.43 37.24 -34.50
CA ARG A 7 -29.46 36.01 -35.29
C ARG A 7 -30.75 35.27 -34.93
N GLY A 8 -31.67 35.12 -35.89
CA GLY A 8 -32.89 34.35 -35.69
C GLY A 8 -32.59 32.89 -35.35
N ILE A 9 -33.47 32.26 -34.57
CA ILE A 9 -33.46 30.82 -34.29
C ILE A 9 -33.45 30.07 -35.63
N GLY A 10 -32.42 29.25 -35.86
CA GLY A 10 -32.28 28.46 -37.08
C GLY A 10 -33.40 27.44 -37.23
N ALA A 11 -33.86 27.20 -38.46
CA ALA A 11 -34.86 26.18 -38.73
C ALA A 11 -34.29 24.79 -38.41
N PHE A 12 -35.08 23.95 -37.76
CA PHE A 12 -34.72 22.55 -37.51
C PHE A 12 -34.87 21.72 -38.80
N THR A 13 -34.14 20.62 -38.91
CA THR A 13 -34.21 19.70 -40.06
C THR A 13 -35.53 18.92 -40.13
N PHE A 14 -36.30 18.92 -39.04
CA PHE A 14 -37.62 18.28 -38.93
C PHE A 14 -38.72 19.33 -38.75
N ASN A 15 -39.97 18.95 -39.07
CA ASN A 15 -41.12 19.85 -38.98
C ASN A 15 -41.56 20.04 -37.51
N VAL A 16 -41.26 21.19 -36.94
CA VAL A 16 -41.57 21.56 -35.54
C VAL A 16 -43.08 21.71 -35.28
N GLU A 17 -43.86 22.09 -36.29
CA GLU A 17 -45.32 22.28 -36.17
C GLU A 17 -46.04 20.94 -35.95
N SER A 18 -45.49 19.85 -36.51
CA SER A 18 -46.02 18.49 -36.28
C SER A 18 -45.89 18.01 -34.83
N LEU A 19 -44.97 18.62 -34.07
CA LEU A 19 -44.81 18.38 -32.63
C LEU A 19 -45.69 19.30 -31.78
N GLY A 20 -46.55 20.12 -32.40
CA GLY A 20 -47.41 21.09 -31.72
C GLY A 20 -46.67 22.34 -31.20
N LEU A 21 -45.41 22.53 -31.60
CA LEU A 21 -44.59 23.67 -31.22
C LEU A 21 -44.68 24.74 -32.31
N SER A 22 -45.07 25.95 -31.93
CA SER A 22 -45.07 27.11 -32.83
C SER A 22 -43.85 27.99 -32.59
N ARG A 23 -43.45 28.78 -33.58
CA ARG A 23 -42.27 29.68 -33.52
C ARG A 23 -42.30 30.67 -32.34
N GLY A 24 -43.48 30.91 -31.74
CA GLY A 24 -43.66 31.78 -30.57
C GLY A 24 -43.77 31.05 -29.23
N ASN A 25 -43.79 29.71 -29.21
CA ASN A 25 -43.97 28.91 -27.99
C ASN A 25 -42.84 27.88 -27.82
N MET A 26 -41.59 28.28 -28.10
CA MET A 26 -40.43 27.42 -27.85
C MET A 26 -40.10 27.43 -26.35
N PRO A 27 -39.79 26.27 -25.75
CA PRO A 27 -39.36 26.21 -24.37
C PRO A 27 -38.07 27.01 -24.15
N GLU A 28 -37.92 27.55 -22.95
CA GLU A 28 -36.73 28.32 -22.58
C GLU A 28 -35.46 27.46 -22.69
N THR A 29 -34.44 28.01 -23.35
CA THR A 29 -33.14 27.34 -23.47
C THR A 29 -32.44 27.34 -22.12
N ARG A 30 -32.16 26.16 -21.58
CA ARG A 30 -31.44 26.02 -20.31
C ARG A 30 -30.03 26.60 -20.44
N LEU A 31 -29.63 27.42 -19.46
CA LEU A 31 -28.34 28.15 -19.44
C LEU A 31 -27.15 27.29 -18.99
N GLY A 32 -27.37 26.09 -18.45
CA GLY A 32 -26.32 25.21 -17.95
C GLY A 32 -26.82 23.83 -17.54
N PRO A 33 -25.90 22.92 -17.15
CA PRO A 33 -26.26 21.60 -16.66
C PRO A 33 -27.09 21.70 -15.38
N GLN A 34 -27.98 20.73 -15.17
CA GLN A 34 -28.69 20.61 -13.90
C GLN A 34 -27.71 20.30 -12.77
N LYS A 35 -28.03 20.75 -11.55
CA LYS A 35 -27.23 20.41 -10.36
C LYS A 35 -27.20 18.89 -10.18
N LEU A 36 -26.05 18.35 -9.74
CA LEU A 36 -25.90 16.91 -9.46
C LEU A 36 -26.87 16.43 -8.37
N TYR A 37 -27.16 17.32 -7.40
CA TYR A 37 -28.11 17.07 -6.32
C TYR A 37 -29.23 18.12 -6.38
N PRO A 38 -30.40 17.79 -6.95
CA PRO A 38 -31.55 18.68 -6.91
C PRO A 38 -32.13 18.73 -5.49
N ASP A 39 -32.73 19.87 -5.14
CA ASP A 39 -33.40 20.03 -3.84
C ASP A 39 -34.64 19.12 -3.78
N VAL A 40 -34.73 18.30 -2.74
CA VAL A 40 -35.87 17.39 -2.51
C VAL A 40 -36.85 18.02 -1.52
N GLU A 41 -38.15 17.87 -1.78
CA GLU A 41 -39.21 18.44 -0.93
C GLU A 41 -39.31 17.75 0.44
N TYR A 42 -38.97 16.46 0.51
CA TYR A 42 -39.13 15.64 1.71
C TYR A 42 -37.81 15.06 2.19
N LYS A 43 -37.66 15.00 3.51
CA LYS A 43 -36.52 14.37 4.20
C LYS A 43 -36.90 12.95 4.66
N PRO A 44 -35.93 12.03 4.78
CA PRO A 44 -36.19 10.71 5.33
C PRO A 44 -36.66 10.78 6.78
N VAL A 45 -37.41 9.75 7.20
CA VAL A 45 -37.92 9.62 8.57
C VAL A 45 -36.75 9.42 9.55
N PRO A 46 -36.75 10.07 10.72
CA PRO A 46 -35.74 9.85 11.76
C PRO A 46 -35.65 8.38 12.18
N LEU A 47 -34.46 7.96 12.63
CA LEU A 47 -34.26 6.60 13.14
C LEU A 47 -35.06 6.37 14.43
N LYS A 48 -35.48 5.13 14.64
CA LYS A 48 -36.08 4.70 15.91
C LYS A 48 -35.02 4.73 17.00
N VAL A 49 -35.44 5.17 18.19
CA VAL A 49 -34.58 5.28 19.37
C VAL A 49 -35.20 4.42 20.46
N GLY A 50 -34.39 3.59 21.10
CA GLY A 50 -34.81 2.68 22.15
C GLY A 50 -33.67 1.72 22.53
N GLU A 51 -33.76 1.17 23.74
CA GLU A 51 -32.73 0.25 24.27
C GLU A 51 -32.60 -1.02 23.42
N ASP A 52 -33.72 -1.51 22.87
CA ASP A 52 -33.75 -2.68 21.97
C ASP A 52 -33.00 -2.40 20.66
N GLU A 53 -33.21 -1.24 20.05
CA GLU A 53 -32.49 -0.83 18.83
C GLU A 53 -30.99 -0.66 19.08
N ASP A 54 -30.62 -0.09 20.23
CA ASP A 54 -29.22 0.11 20.62
C ASP A 54 -28.53 -1.23 20.90
N TYR A 55 -29.22 -2.17 21.55
CA TYR A 55 -28.71 -3.54 21.74
C TYR A 55 -28.46 -4.24 20.41
N MET A 56 -29.41 -4.18 19.47
CA MET A 56 -29.27 -4.78 18.15
C MET A 56 -28.14 -4.12 17.34
N LEU A 57 -27.95 -2.80 17.50
CA LEU A 57 -26.83 -2.07 16.89
C LEU A 57 -25.49 -2.53 17.47
N ALA A 58 -25.37 -2.66 18.79
CA ALA A 58 -24.17 -3.16 19.46
C ALA A 58 -23.85 -4.58 19.00
N LEU A 59 -24.83 -5.49 19.02
CA LEU A 59 -24.67 -6.86 18.55
C LEU A 59 -24.19 -6.92 17.10
N LYS A 60 -24.76 -6.09 16.21
CA LYS A 60 -24.31 -6.00 14.80
C LYS A 60 -22.84 -5.60 14.69
N GLN A 61 -22.38 -4.68 15.54
CA GLN A 61 -20.97 -4.25 15.56
C GLN A 61 -20.06 -5.38 16.06
N GLU A 62 -20.45 -6.07 17.13
CA GLU A 62 -19.71 -7.22 17.65
C GLU A 62 -19.61 -8.35 16.63
N MET A 63 -20.72 -8.70 15.95
CA MET A 63 -20.73 -9.72 14.91
C MET A 63 -19.74 -9.39 13.78
N ARG A 64 -19.62 -8.12 13.39
CA ARG A 64 -18.60 -7.70 12.40
C ARG A 64 -17.19 -8.00 12.89
N GLY A 65 -16.90 -7.72 14.15
CA GLY A 65 -15.61 -8.01 14.77
C GLY A 65 -15.35 -9.52 14.89
N ALA A 66 -16.35 -10.27 15.36
CA ALA A 66 -16.27 -11.72 15.48
C ALA A 66 -16.03 -12.38 14.13
N MET A 67 -16.85 -12.09 13.11
CA MET A 67 -16.73 -12.68 11.77
C MET A 67 -15.35 -12.45 11.13
N LYS A 68 -14.71 -11.30 11.38
CA LYS A 68 -13.35 -11.02 10.86
C LYS A 68 -12.25 -11.83 11.55
N ARG A 69 -12.50 -12.33 12.76
CA ARG A 69 -11.55 -13.18 13.51
C ARG A 69 -11.75 -14.66 13.22
N LEU A 70 -12.92 -15.07 12.72
CA LEU A 70 -13.15 -16.47 12.36
C LEU A 70 -12.27 -16.90 11.17
N PRO A 71 -11.88 -18.19 11.11
CA PRO A 71 -11.11 -18.75 9.99
C PRO A 71 -11.80 -18.64 8.62
N HIS A 72 -13.12 -18.38 8.59
CA HIS A 72 -13.89 -18.18 7.36
C HIS A 72 -13.64 -16.82 6.70
N HIS A 73 -13.00 -15.88 7.40
CA HIS A 73 -12.60 -14.60 6.81
C HIS A 73 -11.27 -14.75 6.05
N ILE A 74 -11.37 -15.30 4.84
CA ILE A 74 -10.23 -15.51 3.95
C ILE A 74 -9.65 -14.14 3.55
N LYS A 75 -8.45 -13.83 4.04
CA LYS A 75 -7.72 -12.61 3.71
C LYS A 75 -7.04 -12.76 2.35
N PRO A 76 -6.92 -11.66 1.57
CA PRO A 76 -6.10 -11.68 0.37
C PRO A 76 -4.66 -12.07 0.75
N LEU A 77 -4.02 -12.85 -0.12
CA LEU A 77 -2.63 -13.25 0.08
C LEU A 77 -1.74 -12.01 0.05
N ALA A 78 -1.02 -11.76 1.14
CA ALA A 78 -0.02 -10.71 1.17
C ALA A 78 1.09 -11.03 0.16
N GLU A 79 1.54 -10.02 -0.56
CA GLU A 79 2.71 -10.13 -1.43
C GLU A 79 3.93 -10.49 -0.57
N LYS A 80 4.81 -11.33 -1.13
CA LYS A 80 6.06 -11.64 -0.45
C LYS A 80 6.92 -10.39 -0.52
N GLY A 81 7.40 -9.91 0.63
CA GLY A 81 8.35 -8.81 0.66
C GLY A 81 9.62 -9.18 -0.12
N ASP A 82 10.26 -8.17 -0.70
CA ASP A 82 11.46 -8.34 -1.53
C ASP A 82 12.62 -8.99 -0.78
N VAL A 83 12.68 -8.77 0.54
CA VAL A 83 13.74 -9.27 1.42
C VAL A 83 13.15 -10.16 2.51
N GLU A 84 13.63 -11.40 2.58
CA GLU A 84 13.23 -12.35 3.62
C GLU A 84 13.76 -11.90 4.99
N ARG A 85 12.85 -11.53 5.90
CA ARG A 85 13.24 -11.14 7.27
C ARG A 85 13.11 -12.34 8.22
N TYR A 86 14.10 -12.55 9.10
CA TYR A 86 14.08 -13.66 10.06
C TYR A 86 12.81 -13.67 10.95
N LYS A 87 12.28 -12.49 11.30
CA LYS A 87 11.03 -12.33 12.05
C LYS A 87 9.82 -13.00 11.41
N GLU A 88 9.82 -13.15 10.08
CA GLU A 88 8.73 -13.82 9.36
C GLU A 88 8.59 -15.30 9.71
N ARG A 89 9.66 -15.96 10.15
CA ARG A 89 9.60 -17.38 10.54
C ARG A 89 8.65 -17.59 11.71
N TYR A 90 8.69 -16.70 12.70
CA TYR A 90 7.82 -16.76 13.87
C TYR A 90 6.39 -16.32 13.55
N LEU A 91 6.22 -15.32 12.69
CA LEU A 91 4.89 -14.88 12.22
C LEU A 91 4.16 -15.97 11.42
N LYS A 92 4.87 -16.69 10.53
CA LYS A 92 4.30 -17.78 9.74
C LYS A 92 3.89 -18.97 10.62
N ALA A 93 4.66 -19.29 11.66
CA ALA A 93 4.34 -20.36 12.59
C ALA A 93 3.05 -20.09 13.39
N ALA A 94 2.82 -18.84 13.81
CA ALA A 94 1.60 -18.44 14.50
C ALA A 94 0.36 -18.50 13.60
N LEU A 95 0.51 -18.23 12.29
CA LEU A 95 -0.60 -18.19 11.33
C LEU A 95 -1.05 -19.60 10.88
N LEU A 96 -0.13 -20.57 10.85
CA LEU A 96 -0.43 -21.95 10.46
C LEU A 96 -1.32 -22.72 11.46
N GLY A 97 -1.50 -22.21 12.68
CA GLY A 97 -2.23 -22.90 13.75
C GLY A 97 -3.75 -22.89 13.65
N ASP A 98 -4.34 -22.03 12.81
CA ASP A 98 -5.79 -21.72 12.83
C ASP A 98 -6.52 -22.10 11.52
N GLU A 99 -5.96 -23.04 10.75
CA GLU A 99 -6.55 -23.45 9.46
C GLU A 99 -7.77 -24.36 9.67
N TRP A 100 -8.96 -23.83 9.43
CA TRP A 100 -10.20 -24.62 9.43
C TRP A 100 -10.27 -25.54 8.21
N THR A 101 -10.57 -26.82 8.42
CA THR A 101 -10.69 -27.81 7.34
C THR A 101 -12.14 -28.30 7.20
N PRO A 102 -12.77 -28.16 6.02
CA PRO A 102 -14.12 -28.67 5.79
C PRO A 102 -14.14 -30.20 5.65
N ASP A 103 -15.31 -30.80 5.87
CA ASP A 103 -15.53 -32.22 5.56
C ASP A 103 -15.65 -32.44 4.05
N TRP A 104 -14.59 -32.98 3.44
CA TRP A 104 -14.50 -33.23 2.01
C TRP A 104 -15.44 -34.32 1.48
N GLN A 105 -16.15 -35.05 2.34
CA GLN A 105 -17.19 -35.98 1.88
C GLN A 105 -18.42 -35.24 1.32
N LEU A 106 -18.67 -34.02 1.80
CA LEU A 106 -19.81 -33.19 1.41
C LEU A 106 -19.52 -32.28 0.20
N PHE A 107 -18.24 -32.10 -0.14
CA PHE A 107 -17.81 -31.20 -1.22
C PHE A 107 -17.27 -31.97 -2.44
N PRO A 108 -17.43 -31.42 -3.66
CA PRO A 108 -16.79 -31.96 -4.85
C PRO A 108 -15.26 -32.04 -4.70
N LYS A 109 -14.66 -33.11 -5.23
CA LYS A 109 -13.20 -33.31 -5.18
C LYS A 109 -12.39 -32.21 -5.88
N GLU A 110 -13.02 -31.44 -6.75
CA GLU A 110 -12.41 -30.32 -7.47
C GLU A 110 -12.03 -29.15 -6.55
N LEU A 111 -12.74 -28.97 -5.43
CA LEU A 111 -12.47 -27.91 -4.46
C LEU A 111 -11.36 -28.25 -3.47
N MET A 112 -10.87 -29.50 -3.47
CA MET A 112 -9.83 -29.94 -2.54
C MET A 112 -8.50 -29.24 -2.87
N PRO A 113 -7.87 -28.51 -1.92
CA PRO A 113 -6.58 -27.88 -2.13
C PRO A 113 -5.51 -28.90 -2.53
N GLN A 114 -5.05 -28.80 -3.78
CA GLN A 114 -3.99 -29.67 -4.26
C GLN A 114 -2.65 -29.15 -3.74
N LYS A 115 -2.06 -29.85 -2.77
CA LYS A 115 -0.66 -29.63 -2.39
C LYS A 115 0.21 -30.00 -3.59
N LYS A 116 0.57 -29.02 -4.43
CA LYS A 116 1.59 -29.20 -5.46
C LYS A 116 2.87 -29.61 -4.72
N LYS A 117 3.15 -30.91 -4.71
CA LYS A 117 4.42 -31.42 -4.22
C LYS A 117 5.48 -30.79 -5.12
N LEU A 118 6.20 -29.80 -4.60
CA LEU A 118 7.46 -29.40 -5.19
C LEU A 118 8.23 -30.70 -5.36
N LYS A 119 8.62 -31.04 -6.59
CA LYS A 119 9.53 -32.15 -6.84
C LYS A 119 10.87 -31.75 -6.25
N VAL A 120 11.00 -31.83 -4.93
CA VAL A 120 12.28 -31.81 -4.24
C VAL A 120 12.96 -33.06 -4.76
N LYS A 121 13.96 -32.87 -5.63
CA LYS A 121 14.86 -33.95 -6.01
C LYS A 121 15.34 -34.58 -4.70
N PRO A 122 15.25 -35.91 -4.53
CA PRO A 122 15.59 -36.54 -3.27
C PRO A 122 16.97 -36.04 -2.82
N ALA A 123 17.06 -35.62 -1.56
CA ALA A 123 18.31 -35.32 -0.89
C ALA A 123 19.19 -36.57 -0.99
N GLY A 124 20.09 -36.57 -1.97
CA GLY A 124 20.75 -37.80 -2.45
C GLY A 124 21.08 -37.79 -3.93
N ALA A 125 20.45 -36.92 -4.73
CA ALA A 125 20.97 -36.57 -6.04
C ALA A 125 22.24 -35.73 -5.85
N LYS A 126 23.36 -36.41 -5.57
CA LYS A 126 24.70 -35.85 -5.61
C LYS A 126 24.80 -35.09 -6.92
N LYS A 127 24.81 -33.75 -6.87
CA LYS A 127 25.39 -32.97 -7.95
C LYS A 127 26.77 -33.59 -8.09
N LYS A 128 27.04 -34.26 -9.21
CA LYS A 128 28.41 -34.70 -9.50
C LYS A 128 29.25 -33.45 -9.28
N PRO A 129 30.27 -33.48 -8.40
CA PRO A 129 31.17 -32.34 -8.31
C PRO A 129 31.61 -32.08 -9.75
N VAL A 130 31.39 -30.86 -10.23
CA VAL A 130 31.97 -30.45 -11.51
C VAL A 130 33.44 -30.76 -11.33
N LYS A 131 33.91 -31.78 -12.06
CA LYS A 131 35.31 -32.18 -12.01
C LYS A 131 36.04 -31.06 -12.72
N ILE A 132 36.40 -30.04 -11.96
CA ILE A 132 37.35 -29.03 -12.38
C ILE A 132 38.56 -29.81 -12.88
N SER A 133 38.87 -29.68 -14.17
CA SER A 133 39.96 -30.45 -14.78
C SER A 133 41.27 -30.08 -14.07
N SER A 134 42.26 -30.97 -14.09
CA SER A 134 43.57 -30.65 -13.48
C SER A 134 44.20 -29.41 -14.10
N THR A 135 43.86 -29.09 -15.35
CA THR A 135 44.29 -27.88 -16.05
C THR A 135 43.64 -26.62 -15.46
N GLU A 136 42.32 -26.62 -15.23
CA GLU A 136 41.61 -25.48 -14.62
C GLU A 136 42.10 -25.20 -13.19
N LYS A 137 42.51 -26.23 -12.44
CA LYS A 137 43.10 -26.04 -11.11
C LYS A 137 44.49 -25.42 -11.17
N ALA A 138 45.30 -25.82 -12.16
CA ALA A 138 46.63 -25.24 -12.37
C ALA A 138 46.50 -23.76 -12.80
N ASP A 139 45.53 -23.43 -13.65
CA ASP A 139 45.27 -22.06 -14.11
C ASP A 139 44.79 -21.14 -12.98
N VAL A 140 44.02 -21.66 -12.01
CA VAL A 140 43.61 -20.89 -10.82
C VAL A 140 44.79 -20.69 -9.87
N LEU A 141 45.63 -21.71 -9.67
CA LEU A 141 46.82 -21.60 -8.83
C LEU A 141 47.85 -20.63 -9.43
N SER A 142 48.06 -20.66 -10.74
CA SER A 142 48.98 -19.72 -11.40
C SER A 142 48.48 -18.28 -11.30
N LYS A 143 47.17 -18.05 -11.47
CA LYS A 143 46.56 -16.72 -11.29
C LYS A 143 46.68 -16.19 -9.87
N LEU A 144 46.59 -17.07 -8.86
CA LEU A 144 46.78 -16.69 -7.46
C LEU A 144 48.25 -16.33 -7.17
N ASP A 145 49.20 -17.14 -7.64
CA ASP A 145 50.65 -16.86 -7.54
C ASP A 145 51.03 -15.55 -8.27
N ASP A 146 50.40 -15.27 -9.41
CA ASP A 146 50.64 -14.03 -10.16
C ASP A 146 50.05 -12.82 -9.42
N LEU A 147 48.88 -12.94 -8.78
CA LEU A 147 48.31 -11.89 -7.94
C LEU A 147 49.17 -11.60 -6.72
N GLU A 148 49.66 -12.64 -6.03
CA GLU A 148 50.54 -12.49 -4.86
C GLU A 148 51.85 -11.76 -5.22
N LYS A 149 52.45 -12.04 -6.39
CA LYS A 149 53.65 -11.35 -6.86
C LYS A 149 53.40 -9.91 -7.32
N ASN A 150 52.20 -9.61 -7.81
CA ASN A 150 51.86 -8.25 -8.28
C ASN A 150 51.40 -7.33 -7.14
N ASP A 151 50.93 -7.88 -6.01
CA ASP A 151 50.57 -7.10 -4.81
C ASP A 151 51.81 -6.57 -4.07
N ASP A 152 52.96 -7.26 -4.15
CA ASP A 152 54.23 -6.79 -3.55
C ASP A 152 54.88 -5.61 -4.31
N VAL A 153 54.44 -5.28 -5.53
CA VAL A 153 55.09 -4.27 -6.39
C VAL A 153 54.34 -2.93 -6.44
N LYS A 154 53.17 -2.80 -5.80
CA LYS A 154 52.34 -1.58 -5.86
C LYS A 154 52.24 -0.79 -4.54
N SER A 155 53.30 -0.77 -3.73
CA SER A 155 53.35 0.12 -2.57
C SER A 155 54.16 1.42 -2.78
N ASP A 156 54.77 1.65 -3.94
CA ASP A 156 55.56 2.87 -4.14
C ASP A 156 55.46 3.31 -5.60
N GLU A 157 54.73 4.41 -5.84
CA GLU A 157 55.05 5.48 -6.81
C GLU A 157 53.79 6.29 -7.18
N GLU A 158 53.62 7.45 -6.51
CA GLU A 158 52.85 8.59 -7.00
C GLU A 158 53.45 9.12 -8.32
N LYS A 159 52.66 9.24 -9.40
CA LYS A 159 52.56 10.48 -10.24
C LYS A 159 51.66 10.35 -11.49
N GLU A 160 50.65 11.22 -11.51
CA GLU A 160 50.24 12.17 -12.56
C GLU A 160 50.38 11.92 -14.08
N GLU A 161 49.26 12.24 -14.75
CA GLU A 161 49.08 12.87 -16.09
C GLU A 161 48.84 12.04 -17.39
N LYS A 162 47.60 12.21 -17.88
CA LYS A 162 47.12 12.60 -19.23
C LYS A 162 46.87 11.57 -20.36
N LYS A 163 45.64 11.69 -20.91
CA LYS A 163 45.00 11.06 -22.10
C LYS A 163 45.65 11.48 -23.45
N PRO A 164 45.39 10.81 -24.62
CA PRO A 164 44.18 11.06 -25.47
C PRO A 164 43.58 9.80 -26.19
N LYS A 165 42.25 9.60 -26.20
CA LYS A 165 41.18 9.83 -27.24
C LYS A 165 41.07 8.86 -28.46
N ALA A 166 39.89 8.22 -28.63
CA ALA A 166 39.00 8.19 -29.84
C ALA A 166 37.76 7.26 -29.60
N GLU A 167 36.54 7.80 -29.42
CA GLU A 167 35.33 7.78 -30.32
C GLU A 167 34.40 6.54 -30.13
N GLY A 168 33.08 6.61 -29.88
CA GLY A 168 32.10 7.71 -29.86
C GLY A 168 30.66 7.31 -29.38
N GLU A 169 29.74 8.31 -29.41
CA GLU A 169 28.25 8.38 -29.21
C GLU A 169 27.67 8.27 -27.77
N GLU A 170 27.38 9.40 -27.07
CA GLU A 170 26.14 10.26 -27.02
C GLU A 170 25.06 9.71 -26.05
N GLU A 171 24.97 10.23 -24.81
CA GLU A 171 24.02 11.26 -24.25
C GLU A 171 22.55 10.75 -24.15
N GLU A 172 21.80 10.83 -23.04
CA GLU A 172 21.60 11.90 -22.04
C GLU A 172 21.36 11.36 -20.61
N GLU A 173 21.96 12.03 -19.61
CA GLU A 173 21.46 12.14 -18.23
C GLU A 173 20.58 13.39 -18.14
N GLU A 174 19.46 13.34 -17.40
CA GLU A 174 18.86 14.54 -16.82
C GLU A 174 18.56 14.30 -15.32
N ILE A 175 19.09 15.24 -14.56
CA ILE A 175 19.28 15.38 -13.12
C ILE A 175 18.00 15.91 -12.45
N GLU A 176 17.70 15.50 -11.21
CA GLU A 176 17.36 16.46 -10.15
C GLU A 176 17.42 15.82 -8.75
N GLY A 177 18.30 16.37 -7.92
CA GLY A 177 18.33 16.13 -6.49
C GLY A 177 17.52 17.20 -5.77
N GLU A 178 16.71 16.79 -4.80
CA GLU A 178 16.21 17.69 -3.76
C GLU A 178 17.04 17.46 -2.50
N GLU A 179 17.80 18.49 -2.14
CA GLU A 179 18.54 18.67 -0.90
C GLU A 179 17.51 18.95 0.20
N LEU A 180 17.22 17.96 1.05
CA LEU A 180 16.41 18.14 2.26
C LEU A 180 17.28 18.84 3.30
N ASP A 181 16.83 20.01 3.75
CA ASP A 181 17.44 20.87 4.77
C ASP A 181 17.63 20.09 6.08
N GLU A 182 18.87 19.90 6.52
CA GLU A 182 19.21 19.16 7.76
C GLU A 182 18.72 19.90 9.02
N GLU A 183 18.36 21.19 8.92
CA GLU A 183 17.95 22.03 10.04
C GLU A 183 16.51 21.71 10.54
N ASP A 184 15.65 21.09 9.70
CA ASP A 184 14.26 20.73 10.06
C ASP A 184 14.15 19.38 10.83
N LEU A 185 15.24 18.62 10.95
CA LEU A 185 15.27 17.33 11.66
C LEU A 185 15.61 17.46 13.16
N GLU A 186 16.11 18.62 13.60
CA GLU A 186 16.52 18.82 15.00
C GLU A 186 15.36 19.26 15.92
N GLU A 187 14.27 19.84 15.39
CA GLU A 187 13.13 20.34 16.18
C GLU A 187 12.03 19.29 16.49
N GLU A 188 12.00 18.12 15.84
CA GLU A 188 10.95 17.09 16.05
C GLU A 188 11.30 15.98 17.06
N ASN A 189 12.49 16.00 17.67
CA ASN A 189 12.86 14.98 18.66
C ASN A 189 12.36 15.32 20.08
N ASP A 190 11.04 15.45 20.22
CA ASP A 190 10.32 15.48 21.52
C ASP A 190 10.57 14.21 22.38
N TYR A 191 11.17 13.19 21.77
CA TYR A 191 11.45 11.89 22.36
C TYR A 191 12.36 11.94 23.61
N ILE A 192 13.26 12.93 23.71
CA ILE A 192 14.13 13.09 24.89
C ILE A 192 13.40 13.79 26.04
N ALA A 193 12.50 14.73 25.75
CA ALA A 193 11.82 15.52 26.77
C ALA A 193 10.86 14.68 27.65
N SER A 194 10.23 13.65 27.07
CA SER A 194 9.29 12.79 27.79
C SER A 194 9.92 11.58 28.50
N TYR A 195 11.22 11.31 28.33
CA TYR A 195 11.84 10.08 28.84
C TYR A 195 12.28 10.18 30.32
N PHE A 196 12.44 11.39 30.85
CA PHE A 196 12.81 11.67 32.25
C PHE A 196 11.81 12.60 32.97
N GLU A 197 10.58 12.76 32.44
CA GLU A 197 9.52 13.37 33.24
C GLU A 197 9.00 12.31 34.22
N ASP A 198 9.79 12.14 35.28
CA ASP A 198 9.55 11.26 36.41
C ASP A 198 8.15 11.53 36.95
N GLY A 199 7.32 10.48 37.03
CA GLY A 199 5.94 10.52 37.48
C GLY A 199 5.78 10.92 38.95
N ASP A 200 6.03 12.19 39.24
CA ASP A 200 6.00 12.80 40.58
C ASP A 200 4.87 13.86 40.71
N ASP A 201 3.80 13.73 39.92
CA ASP A 201 2.57 14.52 40.06
C ASP A 201 1.48 13.76 40.83
N PHE A 202 1.90 13.00 41.85
CA PHE A 202 1.00 12.27 42.74
C PHE A 202 1.24 12.59 44.22
N ASP A 203 1.50 13.85 44.57
CA ASP A 203 1.06 14.39 45.86
C ASP A 203 1.10 15.93 45.90
N ALA A 204 -0.05 16.58 45.80
CA ALA A 204 -0.36 17.81 46.56
C ALA A 204 -1.74 18.41 46.21
N GLY A 205 -2.77 17.99 46.95
CA GLY A 205 -3.76 18.94 47.46
C GLY A 205 -5.21 18.78 47.05
N SER A 206 -6.06 18.72 48.09
CA SER A 206 -7.47 19.18 48.11
C SER A 206 -8.48 18.14 47.58
N ASP A 207 -9.57 17.80 48.25
CA ASP A 207 -10.18 18.20 49.51
C ASP A 207 -11.36 17.23 49.75
N ASP A 208 -11.73 17.13 51.00
CA ASP A 208 -12.70 16.27 51.63
C ASP A 208 -14.10 16.23 50.98
N ASN A 209 -14.73 15.08 51.20
CA ASN A 209 -16.12 14.92 51.62
C ASN A 209 -17.16 14.48 50.57
N MET A 210 -17.51 13.18 50.59
CA MET A 210 -18.90 12.69 50.48
C MET A 210 -18.95 11.16 50.66
N ASP A 211 -18.58 10.70 51.84
CA ASP A 211 -19.08 9.42 52.36
C ASP A 211 -19.94 9.70 53.60
N GLU A 212 -21.04 8.96 53.72
CA GLU A 212 -21.90 8.78 54.90
C GLU A 212 -23.12 9.72 55.10
N ALA A 213 -24.32 9.24 54.74
CA ALA A 213 -25.34 8.84 55.73
C ALA A 213 -26.71 8.54 55.08
N THR A 214 -27.16 7.33 55.34
CA THR A 214 -28.57 6.89 55.44
C THR A 214 -29.51 7.91 56.11
N TYR A 215 -30.64 8.19 55.47
CA TYR A 215 -31.99 8.06 56.06
C TYR A 215 -33.02 7.82 54.95
#